data_AF-A0A7V2W3R6-F1
#
_entry.id   AF-A0A7V2W3R6-F1
#
_cell.length_a   1.000
_cell.length_b   1.000
_cell.length_c   1.000
_cell.angle_alpha   90.00
_cell.angle_beta   90.00
_cell.angle_gamma   90.00
#
_symmetry.space_group_name_H-M   'P 1'
#
loop_
_entity.id
_entity.type
_entity.pdbx_description
1 polymer ?
#
loop_
_entity_poly.entity_id
_entity_poly.type
_entity_poly.pdbx_seq_one_letter_code
_entity_poly.pdbx_strand_id
1 'polypeptide(L)' 'KISSLTKLITRISRFIEKNPQVKELDINPLIASGDGVVAVDARIVMKS' A
#
# COMPACT_ATOMS: atom_id res chain seq x y z
N LYS A 1 -15.76 -6.94 2.56
CA LYS A 1 -15.24 -5.61 2.97
C LYS A 1 -13.86 -5.72 3.63
N ILE A 2 -13.68 -6.48 4.72
CA ILE A 2 -12.34 -6.72 5.33
C ILE A 2 -11.35 -7.38 4.35
N SER A 3 -11.82 -8.33 3.54
CA SER A 3 -10.98 -9.08 2.60
C SER A 3 -10.22 -8.21 1.59
N SER A 4 -10.78 -7.09 1.12
CA SER A 4 -10.12 -6.21 0.17
C SER A 4 -8.99 -5.41 0.82
N LEU A 5 -9.19 -4.97 2.07
CA LEU A 5 -8.13 -4.31 2.85
C LEU A 5 -7.01 -5.29 3.18
N THR A 6 -7.34 -6.51 3.62
CA THR A 6 -6.33 -7.55 3.87
C THR A 6 -5.54 -7.86 2.60
N LYS A 7 -6.20 -8.02 1.44
CA LYS A 7 -5.52 -8.21 0.15
C LYS A 7 -4.59 -7.07 -0.20
N LEU A 8 -4.99 -5.82 0.05
CA LEU A 8 -4.14 -4.65 -0.16
C LEU A 8 -2.90 -4.70 0.72
N ILE A 9 -3.07 -4.91 2.03
CA ILE A 9 -1.96 -4.99 2.99
C ILE A 9 -0.99 -6.11 2.58
N THR A 10 -1.49 -7.30 2.23
CA THR A 10 -0.62 -8.41 1.78
C THR A 10 0.10 -8.11 0.46
N ARG A 11 -0.48 -7.30 -0.44
CA ARG A 11 0.20 -6.84 -1.66
C ARG A 11 1.29 -5.83 -1.33
N ILE A 12 1.02 -4.91 -0.41
CA ILE A 12 2.02 -3.94 0.07
C ILE A 12 3.18 -4.66 0.76
N SER A 13 2.92 -5.62 1.64
CA SER A 13 3.99 -6.41 2.28
C SER A 13 4.90 -7.08 1.25
N ARG A 14 4.32 -7.75 0.24
CA ARG A 14 5.08 -8.37 -0.86
C ARG A 14 5.82 -7.35 -1.73
N PHE A 15 5.30 -6.14 -1.89
CA PHE A 15 5.99 -5.06 -2.60
C PHE A 15 7.23 -4.61 -1.82
N ILE A 16 7.11 -4.40 -0.50
CA ILE A 16 8.23 -4.00 0.35
C ILE A 16 9.32 -5.08 0.40
N GLU A 17 8.95 -6.35 0.54
CA GLU A 17 9.89 -7.49 0.50
C GLU A 17 10.72 -7.51 -0.79
N LYS A 18 10.11 -7.21 -1.93
CA LYS A 18 10.78 -7.18 -3.24
C LYS A 18 11.59 -5.91 -3.50
N ASN A 19 11.41 -4.87 -2.69
CA ASN A 19 12.04 -3.57 -2.86
C ASN A 19 12.76 -3.16 -1.56
N PRO A 20 13.86 -3.85 -1.18
CA PRO A 20 14.56 -3.59 0.07
C PRO A 20 15.15 -2.17 0.16
N GLN A 21 15.24 -1.44 -0.95
CA GLN A 21 15.64 -0.04 -1.01
C GLN A 21 14.54 0.93 -0.52
N VAL A 22 13.29 0.50 -0.42
CA VAL A 22 12.22 1.31 0.16
C VAL A 22 12.45 1.39 1.67
N LYS A 23 12.59 2.61 2.18
CA LYS A 23 12.72 2.93 3.60
C LYS A 23 11.35 3.18 4.25
N GLU A 24 10.46 3.86 3.54
CA GLU A 24 9.13 4.25 4.01
C GLU A 24 8.16 4.24 2.84
N LEU A 25 6.94 3.78 3.09
CA LEU A 25 5.81 3.90 2.18
C LEU A 25 4.63 4.43 2.99
N ASP A 26 4.15 5.62 2.62
CA ASP A 26 2.95 6.23 3.17
C ASP A 26 1.87 6.28 2.09
N ILE A 27 0.65 5.88 2.45
CA ILE A 27 -0.51 5.89 1.54
C ILE A 27 -1.64 6.62 2.24
N ASN A 28 -1.92 7.84 1.79
CA ASN A 28 -3.00 8.64 2.33
C ASN A 28 -3.46 9.69 1.30
N PRO A 29 -4.73 9.66 0.83
CA PRO A 29 -5.85 8.86 1.32
C PRO A 29 -6.01 7.50 0.63
N LEU A 30 -6.57 6.55 1.39
CA LEU A 30 -7.02 5.25 0.91
C LEU A 30 -8.56 5.20 0.91
N ILE A 31 -9.17 5.16 -0.27
CA ILE A 31 -10.62 5.16 -0.42
C ILE A 31 -11.11 3.72 -0.53
N ALA A 32 -12.06 3.34 0.33
CA ALA A 32 -12.75 2.05 0.27
C ALA A 32 -14.22 2.26 -0.08
N SER A 33 -14.69 1.61 -1.15
CA SER A 33 -16.07 1.65 -1.63
C SER A 33 -16.65 0.24 -1.82
N GLY A 34 -17.87 0.14 -2.36
CA GLY A 34 -18.45 -1.14 -2.76
C GLY A 34 -17.64 -1.86 -3.83
N ASP A 35 -16.92 -1.11 -4.67
CA ASP A 35 -16.18 -1.62 -5.83
C ASP A 35 -14.75 -2.05 -5.47
N GLY A 36 -14.24 -1.66 -4.30
CA GLY A 36 -12.91 -2.06 -3.85
C GLY A 36 -12.20 -1.02 -3.00
N VAL A 37 -10.87 -1.03 -3.10
CA VAL A 37 -9.98 -0.12 -2.35
C VAL A 37 -8.98 0.49 -3.32
N VAL A 38 -8.85 1.82 -3.29
CA VAL A 38 -7.98 2.61 -4.18
C VAL A 38 -7.10 3.56 -3.34
N ALA A 39 -5.80 3.55 -3.62
CA ALA A 39 -4.87 4.57 -3.13
C ALA A 39 -4.90 5.76 -4.12
N VAL A 40 -5.24 6.95 -3.62
CA VAL A 40 -5.28 8.17 -4.46
C VAL A 40 -3.92 8.84 -4.50
N ASP A 41 -3.20 8.77 -3.39
CA ASP A 41 -1.85 9.33 -3.22
C ASP A 41 -0.97 8.31 -2.50
N ALA A 42 0.33 8.36 -2.80
CA ALA A 42 1.35 7.58 -2.12
C ALA A 42 2.71 8.27 -2.17
N ARG A 43 3.44 8.22 -1.06
CA ARG A 43 4.82 8.71 -0.94
C ARG A 43 5.76 7.55 -0.62
N ILE A 44 6.89 7.48 -1.33
CA ILE A 44 7.95 6.50 -1.10
C ILE A 44 9.24 7.23 -0.74
N VAL A 45 9.86 6.82 0.37
CA VAL A 45 11.20 7.26 0.74
C VAL A 45 12.16 6.11 0.48
N MET A 46 13.28 6.40 -0.18
CA MET A 46 14.32 5.44 -0.51
C MET A 46 15.43 5.48 0.55
N LYS A 47 16.13 4.37 0.76
CA LYS A 47 17.37 4.33 1.53
C LYS A 47 18.44 5.15 0.80
N SER A 48 19.22 5.90 1.58
CA SER A 48 20.44 6.58 1.14
C SER A 48 21.58 5.60 0.93
#